data_AF-A0A6H9Z2E4-F1
#
_entry.id   AF-A0A6H9Z2E4-F1
#
_cell.length_a   1.000
_cell.length_b   1.000
_cell.length_c   1.000
_cell.angle_alpha   90.00
_cell.angle_beta   90.00
_cell.angle_gamma   90.00
#
_symmetry.space_group_name_H-M   'P 1'
#
loop_
_entity.id
_entity.type
_entity.pdbx_description
1 polymer ?
#
loop_
_entity_poly.entity_id
_entity_poly.type
_entity_poly.pdbx_seq_one_letter_code
_entity_poly.pdbx_strand_id
1 'polypeptide(L)'
;MRRTPPHPPHLPDLRAGLGSGATRASRPRRRRAGDRLPGRGGLRHLWGLPEQDLPNTATSVVSDLRERTPMNETARAEHGLGYAVNAPYYDLIFPAPVRATLEGALQTLLPNARAVAEIGPGTGIFTEALARLLGPKAEIFAIEPARIMRAALMTRLARLPEANVTVLPDDALTAELDVELDAVVLFNLIMHFGPDDRARLWRKWAGALRPGGTLIMETQFPQKATAVPEAIVPGGVLGRHRYDTVARADVIDQDRIRWLMTYRTWAGNDLVRTETADFDCYVISDELLAQELSAAGLVPHPAAPADIQAWQRP
;
A
#
# COMPACT_ATOMS: atom_id res chain seq x y z
N MET A 1 38.31 -49.06 -2.42
CA MET A 1 37.81 -47.97 -3.29
C MET A 1 37.25 -46.84 -2.42
N ARG A 2 38.06 -45.78 -2.19
CA ARG A 2 37.62 -44.49 -1.64
C ARG A 2 38.39 -43.43 -2.44
N ARG A 3 37.67 -42.58 -3.17
CA ARG A 3 38.24 -41.48 -3.97
C ARG A 3 38.08 -40.18 -3.19
N THR A 4 39.22 -39.55 -2.90
CA THR A 4 39.36 -38.18 -2.39
C THR A 4 39.24 -37.19 -3.56
N PRO A 5 38.58 -36.03 -3.41
CA PRO A 5 38.56 -34.99 -4.44
C PRO A 5 39.84 -34.11 -4.41
N PRO A 6 40.28 -33.56 -5.55
CA PRO A 6 41.54 -32.81 -5.64
C PRO A 6 41.38 -31.31 -5.31
N HIS A 7 42.47 -30.74 -4.76
CA HIS A 7 42.68 -29.31 -4.50
C HIS A 7 42.76 -28.47 -5.79
N PRO A 8 42.35 -27.18 -5.76
CA PRO A 8 42.57 -26.24 -6.86
C PRO A 8 44.00 -25.65 -6.86
N PRO A 9 44.52 -25.25 -8.04
CA PRO A 9 45.90 -24.76 -8.18
C PRO A 9 46.06 -23.26 -7.84
N HIS A 10 47.18 -22.96 -7.18
CA HIS A 10 47.76 -21.62 -7.02
C HIS A 10 48.59 -21.22 -8.25
N LEU A 11 48.67 -19.91 -8.56
CA LEU A 11 49.77 -19.14 -9.21
C LEU A 11 49.24 -17.71 -9.56
N PRO A 12 50.10 -16.68 -9.81
CA PRO A 12 51.13 -16.10 -8.95
C PRO A 12 50.98 -14.56 -8.75
N ASP A 13 51.74 -14.03 -7.79
CA ASP A 13 51.94 -12.60 -7.52
C ASP A 13 52.69 -11.88 -8.66
N LEU A 14 52.23 -10.68 -9.03
CA LEU A 14 52.96 -9.70 -9.83
C LEU A 14 52.75 -8.30 -9.25
N ARG A 15 53.80 -7.76 -8.63
CA ARG A 15 53.94 -6.33 -8.31
C ARG A 15 54.59 -5.59 -9.49
N ALA A 16 54.03 -4.44 -9.87
CA ALA A 16 54.74 -3.16 -10.09
C ALA A 16 53.83 -2.13 -10.80
N GLY A 17 53.90 -0.86 -10.39
CA GLY A 17 53.44 0.27 -11.22
C GLY A 17 52.81 1.42 -10.44
N LEU A 18 53.62 2.38 -9.99
CA LEU A 18 53.23 3.67 -9.43
C LEU A 18 52.53 4.55 -10.48
N GLY A 19 51.49 5.26 -10.08
CA GLY A 19 50.85 6.32 -10.87
C GLY A 19 50.04 7.26 -9.98
N SER A 20 50.64 8.39 -9.63
CA SER A 20 50.02 9.48 -8.87
C SER A 20 48.97 10.20 -9.71
N GLY A 21 47.73 10.29 -9.22
CA GLY A 21 46.67 11.09 -9.82
C GLY A 21 45.72 11.60 -8.75
N ALA A 22 46.03 12.77 -8.19
CA ALA A 22 45.16 13.47 -7.24
C ALA A 22 43.85 13.85 -7.94
N THR A 23 42.73 13.24 -7.55
CA THR A 23 41.39 13.66 -7.95
C THR A 23 40.71 14.37 -6.78
N ARG A 24 40.36 15.63 -7.06
CA ARG A 24 39.75 16.62 -6.16
C ARG A 24 38.33 16.16 -5.81
N ALA A 25 38.09 15.81 -4.55
CA ALA A 25 36.75 15.49 -4.05
C ALA A 25 35.82 16.71 -4.17
N SER A 26 34.86 16.65 -5.08
CA SER A 26 33.76 17.62 -5.17
C SER A 26 32.75 17.33 -4.06
N ARG A 27 32.54 18.32 -3.18
CA ARG A 27 31.48 18.30 -2.15
C ARG A 27 30.10 18.14 -2.82
N PRO A 28 29.17 17.34 -2.26
CA PRO A 28 27.82 17.27 -2.79
C PRO A 28 27.10 18.60 -2.56
N ARG A 29 26.52 19.16 -3.62
CA ARG A 29 25.66 20.35 -3.57
C ARG A 29 24.45 20.06 -2.66
N ARG A 30 24.23 20.91 -1.65
CA ARG A 30 22.96 20.98 -0.92
C ARG A 30 21.82 21.26 -1.91
N ARG A 31 20.83 20.37 -1.99
CA ARG A 31 19.57 20.61 -2.71
C ARG A 31 18.85 21.79 -2.04
N ARG A 32 18.38 22.75 -2.84
CA ARG A 32 17.50 23.83 -2.37
C ARG A 32 16.08 23.28 -2.27
N ALA A 33 15.35 23.70 -1.24
CA ALA A 33 13.91 23.52 -1.17
C ALA A 33 13.27 24.22 -2.40
N GLY A 34 12.66 23.46 -3.30
CA GLY A 34 12.03 23.99 -4.51
C GLY A 34 12.09 23.09 -5.76
N ASP A 35 12.86 22.01 -5.77
CA ASP A 35 12.83 21.05 -6.89
C ASP A 35 11.53 20.24 -6.86
N ARG A 36 10.62 20.50 -7.82
CA ARG A 36 9.43 19.67 -8.04
C ARG A 36 9.86 18.23 -8.28
N LEU A 37 9.38 17.31 -7.46
CA LEU A 37 9.51 15.88 -7.72
C LEU A 37 8.81 15.58 -9.05
N PRO A 38 9.43 14.84 -9.99
CA PRO A 38 8.71 14.33 -11.15
C PRO A 38 7.54 13.49 -10.64
N GLY A 39 6.35 13.70 -11.20
CA GLY A 39 5.13 13.02 -10.76
C GLY A 39 5.32 11.50 -10.80
N ARG A 40 5.26 10.86 -9.64
CA ARG A 40 5.36 9.39 -9.54
C ARG A 40 4.02 8.83 -10.00
N GLY A 41 4.04 7.98 -11.04
CA GLY A 41 2.84 7.30 -11.53
C GLY A 41 2.22 6.33 -10.51
N GLY A 42 2.85 6.14 -9.35
CA GLY A 42 2.47 5.17 -8.34
C GLY A 42 2.56 3.74 -8.88
N LEU A 43 1.96 2.81 -8.15
CA LEU A 43 1.96 1.39 -8.53
C LEU A 43 0.99 1.08 -9.68
N ARG A 44 0.35 2.08 -10.32
CA ARG A 44 -0.72 1.91 -11.32
C ARG A 44 -0.37 0.99 -12.49
N HIS A 45 0.88 1.04 -12.95
CA HIS A 45 1.37 0.23 -14.07
C HIS A 45 1.41 -1.26 -13.69
N LEU A 46 1.65 -1.56 -12.41
CA LEU A 46 1.60 -2.92 -11.86
C LEU A 46 0.16 -3.42 -11.67
N TRP A 47 -0.82 -2.51 -11.62
CA TRP A 47 -2.24 -2.83 -11.66
C TRP A 47 -2.77 -3.01 -13.10
N GLY A 48 -1.93 -2.82 -14.13
CA GLY A 48 -2.37 -2.89 -15.53
C GLY A 48 -3.26 -1.70 -15.94
N LEU A 49 -3.24 -0.61 -15.17
CA LEU A 49 -4.00 0.60 -15.46
C LEU A 49 -3.30 1.42 -16.56
N PRO A 50 -4.05 2.13 -17.43
CA PRO A 50 -3.50 2.77 -18.62
C PRO A 50 -2.45 3.83 -18.33
N GLU A 51 -1.45 3.91 -19.21
CA GLU A 51 -0.30 4.81 -19.12
C GLU A 51 -0.60 6.24 -19.61
N GLN A 52 -1.63 6.40 -20.45
CA GLN A 52 -1.95 7.64 -21.16
C GLN A 52 -2.36 8.77 -20.21
N ASP A 53 -2.11 10.01 -20.64
CA ASP A 53 -2.66 11.20 -19.99
C ASP A 53 -4.17 11.02 -19.84
N LEU A 54 -4.62 10.82 -18.59
CA LEU A 54 -6.04 10.68 -18.30
C LEU A 54 -6.75 11.92 -18.87
N PRO A 55 -7.77 11.73 -19.72
CA PRO A 55 -8.38 12.85 -20.41
C PRO A 55 -8.85 13.89 -19.40
N ASN A 56 -8.41 15.15 -19.59
CA ASN A 56 -8.79 16.29 -18.75
C ASN A 56 -10.27 16.68 -18.95
N THR A 57 -10.99 15.98 -19.84
CA THR A 57 -12.38 16.23 -20.18
C THR A 57 -13.29 15.38 -19.31
N ALA A 58 -13.96 16.06 -18.37
CA ALA A 58 -15.18 15.59 -17.73
C ALA A 58 -16.26 15.32 -18.79
N THR A 59 -16.18 14.17 -19.46
CA THR A 59 -17.26 13.71 -20.33
C THR A 59 -18.18 12.88 -19.47
N SER A 60 -19.22 13.53 -18.97
CA SER A 60 -20.23 12.93 -18.12
C SER A 60 -20.95 11.80 -18.86
N VAL A 61 -20.78 10.57 -18.40
CA VAL A 61 -21.82 9.56 -18.51
C VAL A 61 -22.37 9.37 -17.11
N VAL A 62 -23.18 10.33 -16.67
CA VAL A 62 -23.99 10.18 -15.46
C VAL A 62 -25.11 9.21 -15.82
N SER A 63 -25.02 7.98 -15.35
CA SER A 63 -26.20 7.14 -15.17
C SER A 63 -26.25 6.68 -13.72
N ASP A 64 -27.28 7.17 -13.03
CA ASP A 64 -27.72 6.87 -11.66
C ASP A 64 -26.82 7.37 -10.49
N LEU A 65 -26.57 8.68 -10.44
CA LEU A 65 -26.18 9.36 -9.20
C LEU A 65 -27.41 9.59 -8.31
N ARG A 66 -27.96 8.53 -7.70
CA ARG A 66 -28.82 8.72 -6.53
C ARG A 66 -27.94 9.26 -5.40
N GLU A 67 -28.35 10.36 -4.77
CA GLU A 67 -27.71 10.86 -3.55
C GLU A 67 -27.61 9.71 -2.55
N ARG A 68 -26.37 9.32 -2.21
CA ARG A 68 -26.12 8.28 -1.22
C ARG A 68 -26.04 8.94 0.14
N THR A 69 -26.67 8.31 1.14
CA THR A 69 -26.37 8.63 2.53
C THR A 69 -24.86 8.41 2.75
N PRO A 70 -24.12 9.40 3.29
CA PRO A 70 -22.70 9.23 3.56
C PRO A 70 -22.51 8.09 4.56
N MET A 71 -21.90 7.00 4.12
CA MET A 71 -21.55 5.86 4.96
C MET A 71 -20.11 5.47 4.66
N ASN A 72 -19.33 5.19 5.70
CA ASN A 72 -18.00 4.61 5.52
C ASN A 72 -18.10 3.17 4.97
N GLU A 73 -17.00 2.64 4.46
CA GLU A 73 -16.99 1.31 3.84
C GLU A 73 -17.34 0.18 4.82
N THR A 74 -17.03 0.33 6.11
CA THR A 74 -17.45 -0.61 7.16
C THR A 74 -18.97 -0.71 7.24
N ALA A 75 -19.69 0.41 7.33
CA ALA A 75 -21.14 0.42 7.38
C ALA A 75 -21.76 -0.08 6.06
N ARG A 76 -21.14 0.22 4.92
CA ARG A 76 -21.56 -0.31 3.61
C ARG A 76 -21.43 -1.83 3.54
N ALA A 77 -20.36 -2.39 4.09
CA ALA A 77 -20.14 -3.83 4.12
C ALA A 77 -21.24 -4.58 4.90
N GLU A 78 -21.73 -4.03 6.01
CA GLU A 78 -22.83 -4.64 6.77
C GLU A 78 -24.15 -4.68 5.97
N HIS A 79 -24.27 -3.88 4.90
CA HIS A 79 -25.41 -3.88 3.98
C HIS A 79 -25.14 -4.65 2.68
N GLY A 80 -24.07 -5.45 2.61
CA GLY A 80 -23.73 -6.24 1.43
C GLY A 80 -23.13 -5.42 0.28
N LEU A 81 -22.63 -4.21 0.54
CA LEU A 81 -22.00 -3.33 -0.44
C LEU A 81 -20.49 -3.23 -0.23
N GLY A 82 -19.77 -2.65 -1.21
CA GLY A 82 -18.34 -2.33 -1.07
C GLY A 82 -17.50 -3.56 -0.70
N TYR A 83 -16.88 -3.54 0.48
CA TYR A 83 -16.05 -4.65 0.96
C TYR A 83 -16.79 -5.99 1.10
N ALA A 84 -18.11 -6.01 1.28
CA ALA A 84 -18.83 -7.29 1.28
C ALA A 84 -18.78 -8.00 -0.08
N VAL A 85 -18.73 -7.24 -1.17
CA VAL A 85 -18.59 -7.77 -2.54
C VAL A 85 -17.12 -8.01 -2.88
N ASN A 86 -16.21 -7.13 -2.44
CA ASN A 86 -14.78 -7.20 -2.76
C ASN A 86 -14.03 -8.31 -2.00
N ALA A 87 -14.31 -8.50 -0.70
CA ALA A 87 -13.54 -9.38 0.17
C ALA A 87 -13.29 -10.82 -0.36
N PRO A 88 -14.27 -11.50 -1.01
CA PRO A 88 -14.03 -12.82 -1.61
C PRO A 88 -12.98 -12.84 -2.73
N TYR A 89 -12.74 -11.69 -3.37
CA TYR A 89 -11.84 -11.53 -4.51
C TYR A 89 -10.51 -10.89 -4.15
N TYR A 90 -10.45 -10.10 -3.07
CA TYR A 90 -9.33 -9.21 -2.73
C TYR A 90 -7.96 -9.87 -2.93
N ASP A 91 -7.72 -11.02 -2.30
CA ASP A 91 -6.44 -11.74 -2.35
C ASP A 91 -6.13 -12.38 -3.71
N LEU A 92 -7.15 -12.64 -4.53
CA LEU A 92 -6.99 -13.19 -5.87
C LEU A 92 -6.65 -12.11 -6.89
N ILE A 93 -7.09 -10.87 -6.67
CA ILE A 93 -6.94 -9.78 -7.65
C ILE A 93 -5.83 -8.81 -7.28
N PHE A 94 -5.31 -8.85 -6.05
CA PHE A 94 -4.19 -8.02 -5.64
C PHE A 94 -2.93 -8.40 -6.43
N PRO A 95 -2.39 -7.54 -7.31
CA PRO A 95 -1.34 -7.94 -8.23
C PRO A 95 -0.07 -8.33 -7.48
N ALA A 96 0.48 -9.48 -7.82
CA ALA A 96 1.72 -9.98 -7.20
C ALA A 96 2.89 -8.99 -7.28
N PRO A 97 3.10 -8.23 -8.38
CA PRO A 97 4.15 -7.22 -8.43
C PRO A 97 3.94 -6.05 -7.45
N VAL A 98 2.69 -5.57 -7.30
CA VAL A 98 2.35 -4.53 -6.31
C VAL A 98 2.67 -5.03 -4.92
N ARG A 99 2.19 -6.23 -4.59
CA ARG A 99 2.45 -6.88 -3.30
C ARG A 99 3.95 -7.01 -3.03
N ALA A 100 4.73 -7.50 -3.99
CA ALA A 100 6.18 -7.63 -3.85
C ALA A 100 6.88 -6.29 -3.60
N THR A 101 6.44 -5.21 -4.28
CA THR A 101 6.97 -3.86 -4.04
C THR A 101 6.68 -3.38 -2.62
N LEU A 102 5.46 -3.56 -2.13
CA LEU A 102 5.07 -3.16 -0.77
C LEU A 102 5.77 -4.02 0.29
N GLU A 103 5.86 -5.33 0.11
CA GLU A 103 6.63 -6.23 0.99
C GLU A 103 8.12 -5.84 1.02
N GLY A 104 8.72 -5.51 -0.13
CA GLY A 104 10.11 -5.04 -0.22
C GLY A 104 10.34 -3.70 0.48
N ALA A 105 9.34 -2.81 0.45
CA ALA A 105 9.38 -1.55 1.20
C ALA A 105 9.38 -1.80 2.72
N LEU A 106 8.53 -2.70 3.21
CA LEU A 106 8.52 -3.10 4.61
C LEU A 106 9.87 -3.69 5.04
N GLN A 107 10.46 -4.58 4.22
CA GLN A 107 11.79 -5.15 4.48
C GLN A 107 12.89 -4.09 4.56
N THR A 108 12.82 -3.07 3.69
CA THR A 108 13.80 -1.99 3.65
C THR A 108 13.68 -1.05 4.84
N LEU A 109 12.44 -0.72 5.23
CA LEU A 109 12.16 0.34 6.20
C LEU A 109 12.05 -0.17 7.64
N LEU A 110 11.64 -1.42 7.84
CA LEU A 110 11.32 -1.99 9.16
C LEU A 110 12.17 -3.19 9.60
N PRO A 111 13.46 -3.33 9.23
CA PRO A 111 14.22 -4.57 9.51
C PRO A 111 14.39 -4.87 11.00
N ASN A 112 14.22 -3.88 11.87
CA ASN A 112 14.38 -4.01 13.33
C ASN A 112 13.20 -3.44 14.13
N ALA A 113 12.04 -3.25 13.50
CA ALA A 113 10.86 -2.74 14.20
C ALA A 113 10.38 -3.75 15.25
N ARG A 114 9.91 -3.26 16.39
CA ARG A 114 9.44 -4.07 17.53
C ARG A 114 7.97 -3.85 17.86
N ALA A 115 7.44 -2.66 17.61
CA ALA A 115 6.01 -2.35 17.75
C ALA A 115 5.50 -1.67 16.48
N VAL A 116 4.57 -2.30 15.77
CA VAL A 116 4.05 -1.80 14.49
C VAL A 116 2.52 -1.78 14.53
N ALA A 117 1.92 -0.65 14.14
CA ALA A 117 0.49 -0.60 13.85
C ALA A 117 0.28 -0.70 12.34
N GLU A 118 -0.55 -1.63 11.91
CA GLU A 118 -1.07 -1.69 10.55
C GLU A 118 -2.53 -1.25 10.57
N ILE A 119 -2.81 -0.13 9.90
CA ILE A 119 -4.13 0.46 9.84
C ILE A 119 -4.82 -0.03 8.58
N GLY A 120 -6.03 -0.56 8.72
CA GLY A 120 -6.79 -1.14 7.59
C GLY A 120 -6.04 -2.27 6.88
N PRO A 121 -5.59 -3.31 7.60
CA PRO A 121 -4.89 -4.46 7.00
C PRO A 121 -5.78 -5.26 6.03
N GLY A 122 -7.09 -5.02 6.01
CA GLY A 122 -8.05 -5.72 5.18
C GLY A 122 -8.06 -7.21 5.50
N THR A 123 -7.74 -8.03 4.50
CA THR A 123 -7.64 -9.50 4.64
C THR A 123 -6.34 -9.95 5.32
N GLY A 124 -5.38 -9.04 5.58
CA GLY A 124 -4.16 -9.33 6.33
C GLY A 124 -2.95 -9.76 5.50
N ILE A 125 -2.94 -9.52 4.18
CA ILE A 125 -1.79 -9.87 3.31
C ILE A 125 -0.49 -9.30 3.89
N PHE A 126 -0.50 -8.01 4.25
CA PHE A 126 0.70 -7.35 4.74
C PHE A 126 0.93 -7.58 6.25
N THR A 127 -0.12 -7.88 7.02
CA THR A 127 0.03 -8.35 8.41
C THR A 127 0.82 -9.66 8.47
N GLU A 128 0.53 -10.61 7.58
CA GLU A 128 1.29 -11.86 7.47
C GLU A 128 2.75 -11.60 7.03
N ALA A 129 2.98 -10.65 6.12
CA ALA A 129 4.32 -10.25 5.72
C ALA A 129 5.11 -9.61 6.87
N LEU A 130 4.48 -8.71 7.64
CA LEU A 130 5.06 -8.09 8.84
C LEU A 130 5.39 -9.13 9.90
N ALA A 131 4.46 -10.04 10.19
CA ALA A 131 4.68 -11.12 11.17
C ALA A 131 5.89 -11.98 10.81
N ARG A 132 6.04 -12.36 9.53
CA ARG A 132 7.20 -13.12 9.05
C ARG A 132 8.49 -12.32 9.08
N LEU A 133 8.43 -11.03 8.72
CA LEU A 133 9.60 -10.15 8.68
C LEU A 133 10.17 -9.91 10.09
N LEU A 134 9.30 -9.60 11.05
CA LEU A 134 9.71 -9.11 12.38
C LEU A 134 9.85 -10.24 13.41
N GLY A 135 9.20 -11.38 13.14
CA GLY A 135 9.22 -12.55 14.00
C GLY A 135 8.44 -12.37 15.32
N PRO A 136 8.44 -13.40 16.18
CA PRO A 136 7.52 -13.50 17.32
C PRO A 136 7.79 -12.53 18.47
N LYS A 137 8.92 -11.81 18.44
CA LYS A 137 9.28 -10.83 19.48
C LYS A 137 8.76 -9.42 19.18
N ALA A 138 8.32 -9.17 17.95
CA ALA A 138 7.69 -7.92 17.58
C ALA A 138 6.18 -8.02 17.84
N GLU A 139 5.61 -6.91 18.29
CA GLU A 139 4.18 -6.75 18.51
C GLU A 139 3.57 -6.00 17.32
N ILE A 140 2.53 -6.58 16.74
CA ILE A 140 1.82 -6.01 15.59
C ILE A 140 0.37 -5.76 16.00
N PHE A 141 -0.09 -4.52 15.84
CA PHE A 141 -1.48 -4.13 16.05
C PHE A 141 -2.17 -3.98 14.70
N ALA A 142 -3.09 -4.89 14.38
CA ALA A 142 -3.82 -4.92 13.12
C ALA A 142 -5.22 -4.32 13.33
N ILE A 143 -5.44 -3.09 12.89
CA ILE A 143 -6.67 -2.31 13.17
C ILE A 143 -7.60 -2.36 11.96
N GLU A 144 -8.60 -3.24 12.01
CA GLU A 144 -9.53 -3.51 10.91
C GLU A 144 -10.99 -3.47 11.37
N PRO A 145 -11.74 -2.39 11.06
CA PRO A 145 -13.13 -2.26 11.51
C PRO A 145 -14.10 -3.15 10.72
N ALA A 146 -13.86 -3.41 9.42
CA ALA A 146 -14.79 -4.16 8.59
C ALA A 146 -14.78 -5.66 8.94
N ARG A 147 -15.89 -6.15 9.49
CA ARG A 147 -16.01 -7.52 9.98
C ARG A 147 -15.67 -8.56 8.91
N ILE A 148 -16.09 -8.33 7.66
CA ILE A 148 -15.85 -9.26 6.55
C ILE A 148 -14.36 -9.37 6.20
N MET A 149 -13.63 -8.26 6.21
CA MET A 149 -12.19 -8.22 5.99
C MET A 149 -11.45 -8.84 7.17
N ARG A 150 -11.82 -8.44 8.39
CA ARG A 150 -11.26 -8.97 9.63
C ARG A 150 -11.44 -10.48 9.75
N ALA A 151 -12.54 -11.05 9.25
CA ALA A 151 -12.74 -12.50 9.25
C ALA A 151 -11.66 -13.24 8.42
N ALA A 152 -11.30 -12.70 7.25
CA ALA A 152 -10.21 -13.22 6.44
C ALA A 152 -8.84 -13.05 7.13
N LEU A 153 -8.58 -11.87 7.70
CA LEU A 153 -7.39 -11.58 8.51
C LEU A 153 -7.22 -12.60 9.65
N MET A 154 -8.25 -12.79 10.47
CA MET A 154 -8.21 -13.74 11.59
C MET A 154 -7.97 -15.18 11.12
N THR A 155 -8.60 -15.59 10.00
CA THR A 155 -8.39 -16.93 9.42
C THR A 155 -6.96 -17.13 8.93
N ARG A 156 -6.36 -16.09 8.35
CA ARG A 156 -4.96 -16.07 7.92
C ARG A 156 -4.03 -16.17 9.12
N LEU A 157 -4.22 -15.33 10.14
CA LEU A 157 -3.38 -15.29 11.34
C LEU A 157 -3.48 -16.56 12.20
N ALA A 158 -4.62 -17.26 12.20
CA ALA A 158 -4.76 -18.55 12.88
C ALA A 158 -3.77 -19.62 12.38
N ARG A 159 -3.13 -19.40 11.22
CA ARG A 159 -2.08 -20.27 10.66
C ARG A 159 -0.66 -19.84 11.07
N LEU A 160 -0.53 -18.78 11.87
CA LEU A 160 0.72 -18.20 12.37
C LEU A 160 0.68 -18.07 13.90
N PRO A 161 0.51 -19.18 14.65
CA PRO A 161 0.27 -19.13 16.10
C PRO A 161 1.42 -18.53 16.92
N GLU A 162 2.62 -18.48 16.36
CA GLU A 162 3.79 -17.85 16.96
C GLU A 162 3.84 -16.32 16.78
N ALA A 163 3.06 -15.76 15.85
CA ALA A 163 3.07 -14.33 15.58
C ALA A 163 2.34 -13.58 16.70
N ASN A 164 2.99 -12.56 17.28
CA ASN A 164 2.37 -11.69 18.28
C ASN A 164 1.59 -10.57 17.59
N VAL A 165 0.39 -10.91 17.12
CA VAL A 165 -0.52 -9.99 16.43
C VAL A 165 -1.79 -9.79 17.25
N THR A 166 -2.06 -8.54 17.62
CA THR A 166 -3.32 -8.12 18.25
C THR A 166 -4.23 -7.52 17.20
N VAL A 167 -5.38 -8.16 16.96
CA VAL A 167 -6.38 -7.66 16.00
C VAL A 167 -7.41 -6.81 16.74
N LEU A 168 -7.54 -5.55 16.33
CA LEU A 168 -8.45 -4.57 16.91
C LEU A 168 -9.61 -4.30 15.94
N PRO A 169 -10.89 -4.50 16.34
CA PRO A 169 -12.06 -4.23 15.51
C PRO A 169 -12.46 -2.75 15.50
N ASP A 170 -11.49 -1.84 15.61
CA ASP A 170 -11.69 -0.42 15.85
C ASP A 170 -11.48 0.42 14.58
N ASP A 171 -11.99 1.65 14.60
CA ASP A 171 -11.72 2.64 13.55
C ASP A 171 -10.32 3.25 13.71
N ALA A 172 -9.66 3.55 12.59
CA ALA A 172 -8.32 4.15 12.56
C ALA A 172 -8.20 5.44 13.38
N LEU A 173 -9.31 6.16 13.55
CA LEU A 173 -9.36 7.45 14.23
C LEU A 173 -9.70 7.31 15.73
N THR A 174 -10.14 6.14 16.18
CA THR A 174 -10.57 5.87 17.56
C THR A 174 -9.80 4.75 18.26
N ALA A 175 -9.07 3.92 17.51
CA ALA A 175 -8.26 2.83 18.07
C ALA A 175 -7.18 3.40 19.01
N GLU A 176 -7.10 2.92 20.25
CA GLU A 176 -6.11 3.37 21.21
C GLU A 176 -5.06 2.29 21.47
N LEU A 177 -3.79 2.68 21.47
CA LEU A 177 -2.64 1.84 21.79
C LEU A 177 -1.89 2.46 22.96
N ASP A 178 -1.41 1.64 23.88
CA ASP A 178 -0.70 2.05 25.10
C ASP A 178 0.83 1.95 24.96
N VAL A 179 1.33 1.83 23.73
CA VAL A 179 2.75 1.71 23.41
C VAL A 179 3.19 2.74 22.36
N GLU A 180 4.43 3.19 22.44
CA GLU A 180 5.05 3.95 21.34
C GLU A 180 5.40 3.01 20.18
N LEU A 181 5.16 3.47 18.95
CA LEU A 181 5.31 2.66 17.76
C LEU A 181 6.64 2.92 17.05
N ASP A 182 7.30 1.86 16.60
CA ASP A 182 8.39 1.94 15.62
C ASP A 182 7.86 2.32 14.24
N ALA A 183 6.65 1.84 13.90
CA ALA A 183 6.05 2.15 12.62
C ALA A 183 4.53 2.13 12.61
N VAL A 184 3.97 2.89 11.66
CA VAL A 184 2.57 2.85 11.25
C VAL A 184 2.51 2.57 9.76
N VAL A 185 1.79 1.54 9.36
CA VAL A 185 1.63 1.12 7.95
C VAL A 185 0.19 1.34 7.53
N LEU A 186 -0.02 2.02 6.41
CA LEU A 186 -1.33 2.27 5.81
C LEU A 186 -1.25 1.91 4.32
N PHE A 187 -1.67 0.70 3.95
CA PHE A 187 -1.68 0.29 2.55
C PHE A 187 -3.10 0.20 1.99
N ASN A 188 -3.32 0.80 0.80
CA ASN A 188 -4.61 0.85 0.10
C ASN A 188 -5.75 1.38 0.97
N LEU A 189 -5.46 2.42 1.76
CA LEU A 189 -6.35 2.92 2.80
C LEU A 189 -6.64 4.43 2.71
N ILE A 190 -5.65 5.25 2.39
CA ILE A 190 -5.76 6.72 2.57
C ILE A 190 -6.87 7.37 1.73
N MET A 191 -7.26 6.73 0.62
CA MET A 191 -8.37 7.17 -0.23
C MET A 191 -9.73 7.19 0.48
N HIS A 192 -9.88 6.51 1.63
CA HIS A 192 -11.12 6.51 2.40
C HIS A 192 -11.27 7.70 3.34
N PHE A 193 -10.24 8.56 3.45
CA PHE A 193 -10.22 9.67 4.40
C PHE A 193 -10.29 11.02 3.69
N GLY A 194 -11.31 11.81 4.04
CA GLY A 194 -11.40 13.22 3.63
C GLY A 194 -10.38 14.10 4.34
N PRO A 195 -10.20 15.36 3.90
CA PRO A 195 -9.15 16.25 4.43
C PRO A 195 -9.14 16.39 5.96
N ASP A 196 -10.31 16.58 6.58
CA ASP A 196 -10.42 16.74 8.03
C ASP A 196 -10.04 15.48 8.78
N ASP A 197 -10.46 14.32 8.29
CA ASP A 197 -10.12 13.03 8.90
C ASP A 197 -8.65 12.67 8.68
N ARG A 198 -8.05 13.01 7.53
CA ARG A 198 -6.61 12.87 7.33
C ARG A 198 -5.81 13.72 8.30
N ALA A 199 -6.20 14.97 8.53
CA ALA A 199 -5.54 15.82 9.52
C ALA A 199 -5.59 15.22 10.93
N ARG A 200 -6.71 14.56 11.29
CA ARG A 200 -6.83 13.81 12.55
C ARG A 200 -5.99 12.54 12.57
N LEU A 201 -5.99 11.78 11.47
CA LEU A 201 -5.20 10.57 11.27
C LEU A 201 -3.71 10.85 11.46
N TRP A 202 -3.19 11.89 10.79
CA TRP A 202 -1.79 12.29 10.91
C TRP A 202 -1.42 12.72 12.31
N ARG A 203 -2.24 13.56 12.96
CA ARG A 203 -1.98 13.98 14.35
C ARG A 203 -1.88 12.79 15.29
N LYS A 204 -2.80 11.82 15.16
CA LYS A 204 -2.85 10.62 16.00
C LYS A 204 -1.63 9.74 15.77
N TRP A 205 -1.43 9.30 14.53
CA TRP A 205 -0.43 8.28 14.22
C TRP A 205 1.00 8.85 14.21
N ALA A 206 1.22 10.11 13.82
CA ALA A 206 2.51 10.76 14.01
C ALA A 206 2.84 10.95 15.50
N GLY A 207 1.84 11.22 16.35
CA GLY A 207 2.00 11.34 17.78
C GLY A 207 2.32 10.01 18.48
N ALA A 208 1.81 8.90 17.95
CA ALA A 208 2.04 7.55 18.47
C ALA A 208 3.41 6.96 18.10
N LEU A 209 4.05 7.44 17.03
CA LEU A 209 5.40 7.03 16.65
C LEU A 209 6.41 7.49 17.70
N ARG A 210 7.38 6.66 18.11
CA ARG A 210 8.55 7.12 18.87
C ARG A 210 9.43 8.06 18.01
N PRO A 211 10.34 8.85 18.61
CA PRO A 211 11.39 9.53 17.83
C PRO A 211 12.15 8.54 16.95
N GLY A 212 12.25 8.85 15.67
CA GLY A 212 12.82 7.99 14.63
C GLY A 212 11.86 6.93 14.08
N GLY A 213 10.62 6.82 14.56
CA GLY A 213 9.60 5.92 14.03
C GLY A 213 9.06 6.38 12.67
N THR A 214 8.54 5.43 11.88
CA THR A 214 8.21 5.65 10.46
C THR A 214 6.74 5.38 10.13
N LEU A 215 6.09 6.32 9.45
CA LEU A 215 4.79 6.15 8.81
C LEU A 215 4.99 5.79 7.33
N ILE A 216 4.35 4.72 6.86
CA ILE A 216 4.55 4.13 5.52
C ILE A 216 3.20 3.97 4.82
N MET A 217 3.12 4.42 3.57
CA MET A 217 2.00 4.17 2.66
C MET A 217 2.49 4.08 1.20
N GLU A 218 1.66 3.59 0.30
CA GLU A 218 1.93 3.64 -1.14
C GLU A 218 1.53 4.99 -1.76
N THR A 219 2.19 5.36 -2.86
CA THR A 219 1.73 6.46 -3.70
C THR A 219 0.39 6.13 -4.33
N GLN A 220 -0.58 7.04 -4.17
CA GLN A 220 -1.94 6.89 -4.68
C GLN A 220 -2.02 7.10 -6.19
N PHE A 221 -2.96 6.40 -6.81
CA PHE A 221 -3.40 6.65 -8.18
C PHE A 221 -4.93 6.60 -8.26
N PRO A 222 -5.58 7.56 -8.95
CA PRO A 222 -5.00 8.78 -9.51
C PRO A 222 -4.67 9.83 -8.43
N GLN A 223 -3.71 10.72 -8.74
CA GLN A 223 -3.30 11.80 -7.83
C GLN A 223 -4.22 13.03 -7.89
N LYS A 224 -5.22 13.02 -8.77
CA LYS A 224 -6.22 14.08 -8.98
C LYS A 224 -7.55 13.44 -9.39
N ALA A 225 -8.66 14.11 -9.13
CA ALA A 225 -9.97 13.64 -9.52
C ALA A 225 -10.09 13.66 -11.05
N THR A 226 -9.84 12.51 -11.66
CA THR A 226 -9.81 12.31 -13.11
C THR A 226 -10.45 10.98 -13.41
N ALA A 227 -11.19 10.92 -14.52
CA ALA A 227 -11.81 9.67 -14.93
C ALA A 227 -10.71 8.67 -15.32
N VAL A 228 -10.86 7.43 -14.88
CA VAL A 228 -10.00 6.32 -15.28
C VAL A 228 -10.79 5.45 -16.25
N PRO A 229 -10.37 5.33 -17.52
CA PRO A 229 -11.08 4.50 -18.48
C PRO A 229 -11.03 3.03 -18.06
N GLU A 230 -11.98 2.26 -18.57
CA GLU A 230 -12.09 0.85 -18.26
C GLU A 230 -10.82 0.08 -18.61
N ALA A 231 -10.31 -0.68 -17.64
CA ALA A 231 -9.14 -1.53 -17.78
C ALA A 231 -9.35 -2.86 -17.08
N ILE A 232 -8.74 -3.92 -17.64
CA ILE A 232 -8.75 -5.25 -17.04
C ILE A 232 -7.53 -5.39 -16.14
N VAL A 233 -7.76 -5.58 -14.85
CA VAL A 233 -6.76 -6.00 -13.86
C VAL A 233 -6.76 -7.54 -13.83
N PRO A 234 -5.67 -8.20 -14.26
CA PRO A 234 -5.58 -9.65 -14.17
C PRO A 234 -5.63 -10.12 -12.72
N GLY A 235 -6.39 -11.17 -12.44
CA GLY A 235 -6.39 -11.85 -11.15
C GLY A 235 -5.73 -13.22 -11.22
N GLY A 236 -5.87 -13.97 -10.13
CA GLY A 236 -5.32 -15.30 -9.96
C GLY A 236 -6.20 -16.41 -10.53
N VAL A 237 -5.76 -17.64 -10.26
CA VAL A 237 -6.49 -18.87 -10.57
C VAL A 237 -6.69 -19.65 -9.27
N LEU A 238 -7.92 -20.13 -9.04
CA LEU A 238 -8.24 -21.03 -7.94
C LEU A 238 -8.93 -22.27 -8.49
N GLY A 239 -8.22 -23.39 -8.47
CA GLY A 239 -8.69 -24.64 -9.08
C GLY A 239 -8.95 -24.46 -10.58
N ARG A 240 -10.21 -24.65 -11.00
CA ARG A 240 -10.64 -24.52 -12.41
C ARG A 240 -11.13 -23.12 -12.78
N HIS A 241 -11.08 -22.17 -11.84
CA HIS A 241 -11.58 -20.83 -12.06
C HIS A 241 -10.46 -19.81 -12.20
N ARG A 242 -10.57 -18.95 -13.21
CA ARG A 242 -9.76 -17.75 -13.42
C ARG A 242 -10.54 -16.53 -12.93
N TYR A 243 -9.83 -15.56 -12.37
CA TYR A 243 -10.42 -14.31 -11.91
C TYR A 243 -9.75 -13.14 -12.63
N ASP A 244 -10.53 -12.12 -12.93
CA ASP A 244 -10.02 -10.80 -13.31
C ASP A 244 -11.03 -9.73 -12.87
N THR A 245 -10.59 -8.47 -12.88
CA THR A 245 -11.43 -7.34 -12.51
C THR A 245 -11.46 -6.34 -13.64
N VAL A 246 -12.64 -5.86 -13.98
CA VAL A 246 -12.80 -4.68 -14.82
C VAL A 246 -12.90 -3.48 -13.91
N ALA A 247 -11.89 -2.60 -13.96
CA ALA A 247 -11.77 -1.42 -13.12
C ALA A 247 -11.95 -0.15 -13.96
N ARG A 248 -12.75 0.78 -13.48
CA ARG A 248 -12.90 2.13 -14.03
C ARG A 248 -13.18 3.12 -12.91
N ALA A 249 -12.96 4.40 -13.15
CA ALA A 249 -13.33 5.44 -12.19
C ALA A 249 -14.02 6.63 -12.86
N ASP A 250 -15.11 7.10 -12.25
CA ASP A 250 -15.82 8.32 -12.65
C ASP A 250 -15.49 9.45 -11.67
N VAL A 251 -15.45 10.70 -12.15
CA VAL A 251 -15.26 11.87 -11.28
C VAL A 251 -16.57 12.18 -10.55
N ILE A 252 -16.51 12.33 -9.23
CA ILE A 252 -17.63 12.80 -8.41
C ILE A 252 -17.56 14.33 -8.31
N ASP A 253 -16.41 14.86 -7.89
CA ASP A 253 -16.13 16.27 -7.73
C ASP A 253 -14.61 16.54 -7.83
N GLN A 254 -14.13 17.69 -7.36
CA GLN A 254 -12.73 18.11 -7.47
C GLN A 254 -11.76 17.22 -6.68
N ASP A 255 -12.23 16.57 -5.61
CA ASP A 255 -11.41 15.82 -4.67
C ASP A 255 -11.76 14.33 -4.63
N ARG A 256 -12.84 13.90 -5.32
CA ARG A 256 -13.35 12.54 -5.24
C ARG A 256 -13.61 11.91 -6.59
N ILE A 257 -13.36 10.60 -6.64
CA ILE A 257 -13.73 9.70 -7.72
C ILE A 257 -14.56 8.54 -7.17
N ARG A 258 -15.35 7.92 -8.04
CA ARG A 258 -16.01 6.65 -7.77
C ARG A 258 -15.30 5.56 -8.56
N TRP A 259 -14.60 4.65 -7.88
CA TRP A 259 -14.17 3.41 -8.50
C TRP A 259 -15.37 2.49 -8.70
N LEU A 260 -15.46 1.87 -9.88
CA LEU A 260 -16.35 0.76 -10.14
C LEU A 260 -15.49 -0.45 -10.49
N MET A 261 -15.64 -1.50 -9.67
CA MET A 261 -14.85 -2.72 -9.71
C MET A 261 -15.80 -3.87 -10.03
N THR A 262 -15.68 -4.44 -11.22
CA THR A 262 -16.47 -5.59 -11.64
C THR A 262 -15.61 -6.84 -11.62
N TYR A 263 -15.80 -7.66 -10.60
CA TYR A 263 -15.10 -8.92 -10.40
C TYR A 263 -15.73 -10.01 -11.26
N ARG A 264 -14.91 -10.72 -12.02
CA ARG A 264 -15.37 -11.75 -12.95
C ARG A 264 -14.72 -13.08 -12.62
N THR A 265 -15.53 -14.13 -12.60
CA THR A 265 -15.09 -15.52 -12.46
C THR A 265 -15.32 -16.26 -13.76
N TRP A 266 -14.30 -16.94 -14.23
CA TRP A 266 -14.27 -17.62 -15.51
C TRP A 266 -14.02 -19.12 -15.32
N ALA A 267 -14.79 -19.97 -16.00
CA ALA A 267 -14.52 -21.39 -16.14
C ALA A 267 -14.06 -21.65 -17.58
N GLY A 268 -12.75 -21.78 -17.78
CA GLY A 268 -12.17 -21.74 -19.13
C GLY A 268 -12.42 -20.38 -19.80
N ASN A 269 -13.18 -20.39 -20.90
CA ASN A 269 -13.55 -19.18 -21.63
C ASN A 269 -14.95 -18.65 -21.25
N ASP A 270 -15.70 -19.40 -20.45
CA ASP A 270 -17.07 -19.04 -20.08
C ASP A 270 -17.05 -18.13 -18.84
N LEU A 271 -17.71 -16.98 -18.94
CA LEU A 271 -17.93 -16.09 -17.80
C LEU A 271 -19.07 -16.67 -16.95
N VAL A 272 -18.75 -17.17 -15.74
CA VAL A 272 -19.71 -17.89 -14.89
C VAL A 272 -20.24 -17.06 -13.73
N ARG A 273 -19.55 -15.97 -13.35
CA ARG A 273 -20.03 -15.03 -12.33
C ARG A 273 -19.48 -13.64 -12.57
N THR A 274 -20.30 -12.64 -12.28
CA THR A 274 -19.93 -11.24 -12.28
C THR A 274 -20.55 -10.58 -11.05
N GLU A 275 -19.75 -9.83 -10.31
CA GLU A 275 -20.20 -8.99 -9.19
C GLU A 275 -19.56 -7.62 -9.28
N THR A 276 -20.31 -6.57 -8.96
CA THR A 276 -19.81 -5.20 -9.05
C THR A 276 -19.89 -4.52 -7.69
N ALA A 277 -18.77 -3.91 -7.29
CA ALA A 277 -18.70 -3.00 -6.16
C ALA A 277 -18.32 -1.61 -6.65
N ASP A 278 -18.73 -0.59 -5.91
CA ASP A 278 -18.23 0.77 -6.09
C ASP A 278 -17.63 1.31 -4.79
N PHE A 279 -16.69 2.24 -4.93
CA PHE A 279 -16.00 2.89 -3.82
C PHE A 279 -15.86 4.38 -4.11
N ASP A 280 -16.42 5.21 -3.23
CA ASP A 280 -16.21 6.66 -3.28
C ASP A 280 -14.88 6.96 -2.56
N CYS A 281 -13.92 7.46 -3.32
CA CYS A 281 -12.55 7.62 -2.89
C CYS A 281 -12.11 9.07 -3.04
N TYR A 282 -11.47 9.60 -2.01
CA TYR A 282 -10.69 10.82 -2.09
C TYR A 282 -9.40 10.58 -2.87
N VAL A 283 -9.06 11.53 -3.73
CA VAL A 283 -7.75 11.60 -4.37
C VAL A 283 -6.81 12.48 -3.55
N ILE A 284 -5.53 12.15 -3.55
CA ILE A 284 -4.51 12.98 -2.93
C ILE A 284 -3.24 12.93 -3.79
N SER A 285 -2.66 14.10 -4.03
CA SER A 285 -1.39 14.21 -4.74
C SER A 285 -0.23 13.99 -3.77
N ASP A 286 0.92 13.54 -4.29
CA ASP A 286 2.14 13.43 -3.50
C ASP A 286 2.53 14.79 -2.88
N GLU A 287 2.25 15.89 -3.57
CA GLU A 287 2.52 17.25 -3.08
C GLU A 287 1.63 17.63 -1.90
N LEU A 288 0.31 17.40 -1.99
CA LEU A 288 -0.61 17.69 -0.89
C LEU A 288 -0.33 16.77 0.30
N LEU A 289 -0.11 15.48 0.06
CA LEU A 289 0.27 14.52 1.10
C LEU A 289 1.54 14.97 1.83
N ALA A 290 2.56 15.41 1.09
CA ALA A 290 3.79 15.91 1.68
C ALA A 290 3.58 17.14 2.56
N GLN A 291 2.70 18.06 2.15
CA GLN A 291 2.33 19.23 2.95
C GLN A 291 1.61 18.81 4.24
N GLU A 292 0.62 17.92 4.14
CA GLU A 292 -0.15 17.43 5.29
C GLU A 292 0.74 16.72 6.32
N LEU A 293 1.61 15.82 5.88
CA LEU A 293 2.51 15.06 6.76
C LEU A 293 3.60 15.95 7.38
N SER A 294 4.12 16.93 6.63
CA SER A 294 5.06 17.92 7.17
C SER A 294 4.40 18.80 8.24
N ALA A 295 3.14 19.19 8.03
CA ALA A 295 2.37 19.95 9.02
C ALA A 295 2.09 19.12 10.29
N ALA A 296 2.04 17.79 10.18
CA ALA A 296 1.97 16.87 11.31
C ALA A 296 3.33 16.63 12.00
N GLY A 297 4.41 17.29 11.57
CA GLY A 297 5.73 17.21 12.18
C GLY A 297 6.59 16.04 11.69
N LEU A 298 6.19 15.36 10.61
CA LEU A 298 6.99 14.31 10.00
C LEU A 298 7.93 14.87 8.93
N VAL A 299 9.02 14.17 8.68
CA VAL A 299 9.98 14.49 7.60
C VAL A 299 10.11 13.33 6.63
N PRO A 300 10.41 13.55 5.33
CA PRO A 300 10.59 12.45 4.39
C PRO A 300 11.69 11.48 4.84
N HIS A 301 11.40 10.18 4.80
CA HIS A 301 12.37 9.15 5.17
C HIS A 301 13.44 9.01 4.08
N PRO A 302 14.75 9.10 4.40
CA PRO A 302 15.81 9.17 3.39
C PRO A 302 15.97 7.87 2.59
N ALA A 303 15.57 6.73 3.15
CA ALA A 303 15.61 5.43 2.48
C ALA A 303 14.27 5.03 1.83
N ALA A 304 13.33 5.96 1.64
CA ALA A 304 12.05 5.68 1.01
C ALA A 304 12.24 5.13 -0.43
N PRO A 305 11.74 3.92 -0.74
CA PRO A 305 11.78 3.40 -2.10
C PRO A 305 10.99 4.25 -3.12
N ALA A 306 11.14 3.94 -4.41
CA ALA A 306 10.26 4.49 -5.45
C ALA A 306 8.80 4.07 -5.17
N ASP A 307 7.84 4.95 -5.49
CA ASP A 307 6.39 4.75 -5.32
C ASP A 307 5.90 4.42 -3.89
N ILE A 308 6.77 4.58 -2.89
CA ILE A 308 6.46 4.49 -1.47
C ILE A 308 6.59 5.86 -0.83
N GLN A 309 5.60 6.21 -0.03
CA GLN A 309 5.56 7.38 0.83
C GLN A 309 5.98 6.93 2.23
N ALA A 310 7.23 7.23 2.62
CA ALA A 310 7.74 6.93 3.95
C ALA A 310 8.19 8.21 4.64
N TRP A 311 7.74 8.40 5.87
CA TRP A 311 7.87 9.63 6.63
C TRP A 311 8.24 9.33 8.07
N GLN A 312 9.22 10.03 8.61
CA GLN A 312 9.80 9.75 9.92
C GLN A 312 9.43 10.83 10.93
N ARG A 313 9.17 10.46 12.18
CA ARG A 313 9.14 11.40 13.30
C ARG A 313 10.59 11.77 13.67
N PRO A 314 10.97 13.06 13.60
CA PRO A 314 12.33 13.50 13.91
C PRO A 314 12.69 13.31 15.39
#